data_AF-A0A1K2ITU0-F1
#
_entry.id   AF-A0A1K2ITU0-F1
#
_cell.length_a   1.000
_cell.length_b   1.000
_cell.length_c   1.000
_cell.angle_alpha   90.00
_cell.angle_beta   90.00
_cell.angle_gamma   90.00
#
_symmetry.space_group_name_H-M   'P 1'
#
loop_
_entity.id
_entity.type
_entity.pdbx_description
1 polymer ?
#
loop_
_entity_poly.entity_id
_entity_poly.type
_entity_poly.pdbx_seq_one_letter_code
_entity_poly.pdbx_strand_id
1 'polypeptide(L)'
;MNKFDFNQIGGFPLSTNILDGMQTAYSLFNALGEIAGNFAIISGCNINGSTVSDGVVYINGEVLAFKGGLLGSTVIISEDPENRFFESGESKTVLRKRFATFGSSVTNYPWADFKRVFPSVQIQSFKDNFEARITALENRPSPIPVGMIAIWNKPANVPIPTGWQECTDLKGRVPVGCDDSDNDFEFVGKIGGEKRQTLVQAELPNIRLKTFRNLQVPGYGPGGGPNAAVQVANGGKENYYITGTWQEPDVYQTSPLGSGASHNNLQPYRVIRFIEYVG
;
A
#
# COMPACT_ATOMS: atom_id res chain seq x y z
N MET A 1 -21.27 -26.15 47.78
CA MET A 1 -20.07 -26.61 48.52
C MET A 1 -20.52 -27.42 49.72
N ASN A 2 -19.95 -28.60 49.93
CA ASN A 2 -20.33 -29.45 51.06
C ASN A 2 -19.86 -28.82 52.37
N LYS A 3 -20.70 -28.84 53.39
CA LYS A 3 -20.35 -28.38 54.74
C LYS A 3 -20.35 -29.60 55.67
N PHE A 4 -19.24 -29.84 56.34
CA PHE A 4 -19.11 -30.88 57.35
C PHE A 4 -19.06 -30.24 58.73
N ASP A 5 -20.05 -30.53 59.57
CA ASP A 5 -20.10 -30.05 60.94
C ASP A 5 -19.36 -31.02 61.87
N PHE A 6 -18.04 -30.86 61.98
CA PHE A 6 -17.15 -31.74 62.75
C PHE A 6 -17.28 -31.59 64.27
N ASN A 7 -17.66 -30.41 64.75
CA ASN A 7 -17.75 -30.13 66.19
C ASN A 7 -19.18 -30.35 66.69
N GLN A 8 -19.50 -31.59 67.05
CA GLN A 8 -20.80 -32.00 67.58
C GLN A 8 -20.71 -32.39 69.06
N ILE A 9 -21.74 -32.05 69.83
CA ILE A 9 -21.89 -32.51 71.22
C ILE A 9 -22.06 -34.04 71.18
N GLY A 10 -21.19 -34.77 71.88
CA GLY A 10 -21.15 -36.24 71.87
C GLY A 10 -20.04 -36.86 71.03
N GLY A 11 -19.21 -36.04 70.37
CA GLY A 11 -18.08 -36.50 69.55
C GLY A 11 -18.44 -36.73 68.09
N PHE A 12 -17.43 -36.76 67.22
CA PHE A 12 -17.61 -36.95 65.77
C PHE A 12 -17.08 -38.33 65.35
N PRO A 13 -17.93 -39.19 64.76
CA PRO A 13 -17.48 -40.49 64.28
C PRO A 13 -16.68 -40.30 62.98
N LEU A 14 -15.35 -40.30 63.08
CA LEU A 14 -14.47 -40.25 61.92
C LEU A 14 -14.49 -41.59 61.19
N SER A 15 -15.08 -41.62 59.99
CA SER A 15 -15.10 -42.79 59.12
C SER A 15 -14.48 -42.45 57.76
N THR A 16 -14.10 -43.49 57.01
CA THR A 16 -13.58 -43.33 55.64
C THR A 16 -14.60 -42.72 54.69
N ASN A 17 -15.91 -42.92 54.92
CA ASN A 17 -16.96 -42.31 54.10
C ASN A 17 -17.03 -40.79 54.27
N ILE A 18 -16.75 -40.26 55.47
CA ILE A 18 -16.72 -38.82 55.72
C ILE A 18 -15.51 -38.21 55.00
N LEU A 19 -14.35 -38.87 55.08
CA LEU A 19 -13.13 -38.43 54.40
C LEU A 19 -13.30 -38.47 52.88
N ASP A 20 -13.99 -39.47 52.33
CA ASP A 20 -14.38 -39.51 50.92
C ASP A 20 -15.30 -38.35 50.52
N GLY A 21 -16.25 -37.99 51.39
CA GLY A 21 -17.07 -36.80 51.25
C GLY A 21 -16.23 -35.51 51.20
N MET A 22 -15.16 -35.42 51.98
CA MET A 22 -14.21 -34.30 51.91
C MET A 22 -13.42 -34.31 50.59
N GLN A 23 -13.02 -35.49 50.09
CA GLN A 23 -12.35 -35.62 48.79
C GLN A 23 -13.23 -35.13 47.64
N THR A 24 -14.50 -35.51 47.67
CA THR A 24 -15.50 -35.05 46.71
C THR A 24 -15.74 -33.54 46.82
N ALA A 25 -15.64 -32.95 48.02
CA ALA A 25 -15.87 -31.52 48.21
C ALA A 25 -14.78 -30.66 47.54
N TYR A 26 -13.51 -31.02 47.68
CA TYR A 26 -12.42 -30.23 47.06
C TYR A 26 -12.24 -30.53 45.57
N SER A 27 -12.75 -31.65 45.04
CA SER A 27 -12.65 -31.94 43.60
C SER A 27 -13.39 -30.91 42.74
N LEU A 28 -14.40 -30.23 43.32
CA LEU A 28 -15.12 -29.10 42.70
C LEU A 28 -14.18 -27.95 42.28
N PHE A 29 -13.05 -27.74 42.97
CA PHE A 29 -12.09 -26.68 42.61
C PHE A 29 -11.42 -26.93 41.25
N ASN A 30 -11.40 -28.17 40.76
CA ASN A 30 -10.92 -28.45 39.41
C ASN A 30 -11.78 -27.75 38.34
N ALA A 31 -13.06 -27.51 38.60
CA ALA A 31 -13.94 -26.79 37.67
C ALA A 31 -13.52 -25.33 37.47
N LEU A 32 -12.78 -24.73 38.42
CA LEU A 32 -12.22 -23.38 38.24
C LEU A 32 -11.15 -23.35 37.14
N GLY A 33 -10.52 -24.48 36.83
CA GLY A 33 -9.60 -24.62 35.71
C GLY A 33 -10.28 -24.41 34.34
N GLU A 34 -11.58 -24.65 34.23
CA GLU A 34 -12.33 -24.39 32.98
C GLU A 34 -12.30 -22.91 32.56
N ILE A 35 -12.17 -21.98 33.53
CA ILE A 35 -12.04 -20.53 33.24
C ILE A 35 -10.77 -20.25 32.43
N ALA A 36 -9.72 -21.03 32.67
CA ALA A 36 -8.46 -20.94 31.95
C ALA A 36 -8.50 -21.66 30.59
N GLY A 37 -9.42 -22.62 30.42
CA GLY A 37 -9.54 -23.48 29.25
C GLY A 37 -8.64 -24.72 29.32
N ASN A 38 -8.98 -25.76 28.55
CA ASN A 38 -8.20 -27.00 28.49
C ASN A 38 -6.77 -26.75 28.00
N PHE A 39 -5.80 -27.50 28.52
CA PHE A 39 -4.37 -27.33 28.28
C PHE A 39 -3.83 -25.96 28.72
N ALA A 40 -4.40 -25.36 29.76
CA ALA A 40 -3.89 -24.10 30.28
C ALA A 40 -2.69 -24.28 31.21
N ILE A 41 -1.71 -23.37 31.11
CA ILE A 41 -0.67 -23.17 32.12
C ILE A 41 -1.18 -22.08 33.07
N ILE A 42 -1.57 -22.49 34.28
CA ILE A 42 -2.13 -21.61 35.31
C ILE A 42 -1.01 -20.83 36.01
N SER A 43 0.10 -21.49 36.33
CA SER A 43 1.25 -20.87 36.99
C SER A 43 2.55 -21.64 36.71
N GLY A 44 3.70 -20.97 36.90
CA GLY A 44 5.01 -21.60 36.67
C GLY A 44 5.22 -22.02 35.22
N CYS A 45 5.84 -23.17 35.00
CA CYS A 45 6.19 -23.71 33.67
C CYS A 45 6.95 -22.70 32.79
N ASN A 46 7.90 -21.99 33.37
CA ASN A 46 8.70 -20.99 32.66
C ASN A 46 9.83 -21.69 31.91
N ILE A 47 9.97 -21.40 30.62
CA ILE A 47 11.03 -21.94 29.77
C ILE A 47 12.31 -21.14 30.00
N ASN A 48 13.32 -21.79 30.57
CA ASN A 48 14.64 -21.26 30.82
C ASN A 48 15.66 -22.08 30.01
N GLY A 49 15.97 -21.61 28.80
CA GLY A 49 16.85 -22.31 27.86
C GLY A 49 16.26 -23.67 27.44
N SER A 50 16.94 -24.76 27.80
CA SER A 50 16.52 -26.15 27.51
C SER A 50 15.67 -26.77 28.63
N THR A 51 15.33 -26.00 29.68
CA THR A 51 14.55 -26.49 30.82
C THR A 51 13.25 -25.73 31.00
N VAL A 52 12.29 -26.37 31.65
CA VAL A 52 11.03 -25.76 32.07
C VAL A 52 10.92 -25.92 33.58
N SER A 53 10.58 -24.84 34.29
CA SER A 53 10.35 -24.89 35.73
C SER A 53 9.10 -25.70 36.09
N ASP A 54 8.98 -26.08 37.35
CA ASP A 54 7.72 -26.59 37.89
C ASP A 54 6.59 -25.55 37.76
N GLY A 55 5.35 -26.02 37.87
CA GLY A 55 4.17 -25.16 37.79
C GLY A 55 2.87 -25.91 38.01
N VAL A 56 1.79 -25.35 37.48
CA VAL A 56 0.43 -25.93 37.55
C VAL A 56 -0.21 -25.81 36.17
N VAL A 57 -0.78 -26.92 35.72
CA VAL A 57 -1.47 -27.02 34.43
C VAL A 57 -2.87 -27.57 34.60
N TYR A 58 -3.74 -27.30 33.63
CA TYR A 58 -5.08 -27.83 33.56
C TYR A 58 -5.22 -28.76 32.36
N ILE A 59 -5.64 -30.00 32.59
CA ILE A 59 -5.76 -31.03 31.56
C ILE A 59 -7.06 -31.80 31.76
N ASN A 60 -7.95 -31.78 30.77
CA ASN A 60 -9.18 -32.58 30.67
C ASN A 60 -10.01 -32.59 31.96
N GLY A 61 -10.27 -31.42 32.55
CA GLY A 61 -11.09 -31.33 33.75
C GLY A 61 -10.33 -31.38 35.08
N GLU A 62 -9.00 -31.54 35.07
CA GLU A 62 -8.18 -31.74 36.28
C GLU A 62 -7.05 -30.70 36.37
N VAL A 63 -6.90 -30.08 37.54
CA VAL A 63 -5.75 -29.22 37.87
C VAL A 63 -4.63 -30.09 38.41
N LEU A 64 -3.49 -30.10 37.73
CA LEU A 64 -2.35 -30.95 38.03
C LEU A 64 -1.11 -30.11 38.30
N ALA A 65 -0.33 -30.53 39.30
CA ALA A 65 1.04 -30.05 39.45
C ALA A 65 1.85 -30.47 38.21
N PHE A 66 2.63 -29.55 37.66
CA PHE A 66 3.56 -29.83 36.58
C PHE A 66 4.96 -29.95 37.16
N LYS A 67 5.57 -31.14 37.04
CA LYS A 67 6.98 -31.35 37.33
C LYS A 67 7.77 -31.05 36.06
N GLY A 68 8.52 -29.96 36.10
CA GLY A 68 9.38 -29.49 35.03
C GLY A 68 10.61 -30.38 34.85
N GLY A 69 11.53 -29.92 34.01
CA GLY A 69 12.69 -30.70 33.59
C GLY A 69 13.19 -30.25 32.23
N LEU A 70 13.83 -31.16 31.48
CA LEU A 70 14.21 -30.89 30.09
C LEU A 70 12.96 -30.66 29.23
N LEU A 71 13.00 -29.62 28.40
CA LEU A 71 11.90 -29.27 27.51
C LEU A 71 11.61 -30.42 26.55
N GLY A 72 10.43 -31.03 26.70
CA GLY A 72 9.91 -32.07 25.81
C GLY A 72 8.87 -31.53 24.84
N SER A 73 8.56 -32.30 23.80
CA SER A 73 7.48 -32.00 22.85
C SER A 73 6.10 -32.44 23.36
N THR A 74 6.05 -33.38 24.30
CA THR A 74 4.82 -33.99 24.80
C THR A 74 4.78 -34.05 26.32
N VAL A 75 3.61 -33.81 26.88
CA VAL A 75 3.29 -33.91 28.31
C VAL A 75 2.45 -35.15 28.56
N ILE A 76 2.74 -35.85 29.64
CA ILE A 76 1.99 -37.02 30.10
C ILE A 76 1.52 -36.79 31.53
N ILE A 77 0.47 -37.50 31.93
CA ILE A 77 0.03 -37.56 33.33
C ILE A 77 0.62 -38.84 33.92
N SER A 78 1.39 -38.68 34.99
CA SER A 78 1.99 -39.78 35.76
C SER A 78 1.36 -39.85 37.15
N GLU A 79 1.34 -41.05 37.74
CA GLU A 79 0.83 -41.30 39.09
C GLU A 79 1.92 -41.96 39.94
N ASP A 80 2.30 -41.32 41.05
CA ASP A 80 3.21 -41.90 42.05
C ASP A 80 2.38 -42.52 43.18
N PRO A 81 2.36 -43.87 43.35
CA PRO A 81 1.68 -44.51 44.47
C PRO A 81 2.54 -44.48 45.75
N GLU A 82 1.93 -44.14 46.87
CA GLU A 82 2.53 -44.26 48.20
C GLU A 82 1.87 -45.43 48.95
N ASN A 83 2.66 -46.47 49.24
CA ASN A 83 2.20 -47.68 49.90
C ASN A 83 2.52 -47.65 51.40
N ARG A 84 1.61 -48.15 52.23
CA ARG A 84 1.80 -48.33 53.68
C ARG A 84 1.47 -49.76 54.08
N PHE A 85 2.18 -50.24 55.09
CA PHE A 85 1.87 -51.51 55.74
C PHE A 85 0.75 -51.32 56.76
N PHE A 86 -0.23 -52.19 56.69
CA PHE A 86 -1.37 -52.24 57.63
C PHE A 86 -1.04 -53.21 58.76
N GLU A 87 -1.76 -53.13 59.87
CA GLU A 87 -1.55 -54.01 61.05
C GLU A 87 -1.71 -55.51 60.73
N SER A 88 -2.40 -55.83 59.63
CA SER A 88 -2.52 -57.19 59.08
C SER A 88 -1.25 -57.68 58.35
N GLY A 89 -0.22 -56.85 58.19
CA GLY A 89 1.01 -57.15 57.46
C GLY A 89 0.94 -56.88 55.94
N GLU A 90 -0.24 -56.55 55.41
CA GLU A 90 -0.42 -56.24 53.99
C GLU A 90 0.04 -54.81 53.64
N SER A 91 0.70 -54.65 52.50
CA SER A 91 1.02 -53.34 51.93
C SER A 91 -0.08 -52.88 50.99
N LYS A 92 -0.68 -51.71 51.25
CA LYS A 92 -1.74 -51.13 50.40
C LYS A 92 -1.38 -49.71 50.01
N THR A 93 -1.75 -49.30 48.79
CA THR A 93 -1.61 -47.92 48.34
C THR A 93 -2.60 -47.04 49.09
N VAL A 94 -2.08 -46.05 49.83
CA VAL A 94 -2.90 -45.12 50.62
C VAL A 94 -3.02 -43.75 49.98
N LEU A 95 -2.11 -43.38 49.08
CA LEU A 95 -2.11 -42.09 48.40
C LEU A 95 -1.60 -42.26 46.96
N ARG A 96 -2.27 -41.61 46.02
CA ARG A 96 -1.89 -41.55 44.61
C ARG A 96 -1.65 -40.10 44.25
N LYS A 97 -0.40 -39.74 43.93
CA LYS A 97 -0.06 -38.36 43.53
C LYS A 97 0.00 -38.30 42.01
N ARG A 98 -1.03 -37.71 41.40
CA ARG A 98 -1.06 -37.44 39.96
C ARG A 98 -0.38 -36.11 39.66
N PHE A 99 0.47 -36.08 38.64
CA PHE A 99 1.14 -34.88 38.17
C PHE A 99 1.42 -34.97 36.67
N ALA A 100 1.53 -33.82 36.03
CA ALA A 100 1.94 -33.70 34.64
C ALA A 100 3.46 -33.54 34.55
N THR A 101 4.10 -34.15 33.56
CA THR A 101 5.53 -33.96 33.28
C THR A 101 5.83 -34.25 31.81
N PHE A 102 7.02 -33.88 31.33
CA PHE A 102 7.45 -34.25 29.99
C PHE A 102 7.75 -35.75 29.92
N GLY A 103 7.31 -36.39 28.85
CA GLY A 103 7.53 -37.81 28.67
C GLY A 103 6.82 -38.37 27.46
N SER A 104 6.93 -39.69 27.28
CA SER A 104 6.30 -40.42 26.20
C SER A 104 5.45 -41.54 26.78
N SER A 105 4.17 -41.55 26.44
CA SER A 105 3.18 -42.55 26.84
C SER A 105 2.14 -42.71 25.72
N VAL A 106 1.30 -43.73 25.82
CA VAL A 106 0.20 -43.98 24.88
C VAL A 106 -0.74 -42.77 24.83
N THR A 107 -1.10 -42.25 26.01
CA THR A 107 -1.82 -40.99 26.15
C THR A 107 -0.81 -39.90 26.44
N ASN A 108 -0.64 -38.98 25.48
CA ASN A 108 0.22 -37.82 25.62
C ASN A 108 -0.45 -36.60 24.99
N TYR A 109 -0.02 -35.42 25.44
CA TYR A 109 -0.59 -34.13 25.05
C TYR A 109 0.53 -33.27 24.49
N PRO A 110 0.40 -32.71 23.27
CA PRO A 110 1.43 -31.85 22.70
C PRO A 110 1.68 -30.63 23.58
N TRP A 111 2.95 -30.36 23.93
CA TRP A 111 3.29 -29.17 24.71
C TRP A 111 2.92 -27.86 23.98
N ALA A 112 2.92 -27.88 22.65
CA ALA A 112 2.53 -26.75 21.82
C ALA A 112 1.06 -26.31 22.02
N ASP A 113 0.19 -27.23 22.45
CA ASP A 113 -1.21 -26.94 22.73
C ASP A 113 -1.36 -26.20 24.07
N PHE A 114 -0.37 -26.30 24.95
CA PHE A 114 -0.43 -25.64 26.24
C PHE A 114 -0.26 -24.12 26.09
N LYS A 115 -1.27 -23.36 26.54
CA LYS A 115 -1.25 -21.90 26.51
C LYS A 115 -1.25 -21.33 27.91
N ARG A 116 -0.42 -20.32 28.14
CA ARG A 116 -0.41 -19.59 29.40
C ARG A 116 -1.65 -18.75 29.53
N VAL A 117 -2.32 -18.85 30.68
CA VAL A 117 -3.47 -18.02 31.00
C VAL A 117 -3.07 -16.56 31.01
N PHE A 118 -3.84 -15.74 30.32
CA PHE A 118 -3.64 -14.31 30.34
C PHE A 118 -4.11 -13.74 31.70
N PRO A 119 -3.29 -12.95 32.42
CA PRO A 119 -3.71 -12.37 33.69
C PRO A 119 -4.95 -11.48 33.50
N SER A 120 -6.04 -11.80 34.19
CA SER A 120 -7.31 -11.05 34.05
C SER A 120 -7.16 -9.56 34.36
N VAL A 121 -6.24 -9.22 35.27
CA VAL A 121 -5.90 -7.83 35.64
C VAL A 121 -5.27 -7.02 34.50
N GLN A 122 -4.74 -7.67 33.45
CA GLN A 122 -4.12 -7.01 32.29
C GLN A 122 -5.08 -6.91 31.09
N ILE A 123 -6.32 -7.42 31.18
CA ILE A 123 -7.25 -7.43 30.04
C ILE A 123 -7.59 -6.00 29.61
N GLN A 124 -7.80 -5.10 30.57
CA GLN A 124 -8.13 -3.72 30.29
C GLN A 124 -6.99 -3.00 29.57
N SER A 125 -5.74 -3.12 30.04
CA SER A 125 -4.60 -2.46 29.41
C SER A 125 -4.33 -2.99 28.00
N PHE A 126 -4.57 -4.28 27.76
CA PHE A 126 -4.51 -4.85 26.43
C PHE A 126 -5.59 -4.26 25.53
N LYS A 127 -6.85 -4.23 25.98
CA LYS A 127 -7.96 -3.61 25.24
C LYS A 127 -7.66 -2.15 24.87
N ASP A 128 -7.24 -1.35 25.85
CA ASP A 128 -6.90 0.07 25.65
C ASP A 128 -5.77 0.24 24.62
N ASN A 129 -4.76 -0.65 24.65
CA ASN A 129 -3.69 -0.64 23.66
C ASN A 129 -4.19 -0.94 22.24
N PHE A 130 -5.08 -1.92 22.08
CA PHE A 130 -5.67 -2.24 20.78
C PHE A 130 -6.54 -1.10 20.26
N GLU A 131 -7.39 -0.51 21.09
CA GLU A 131 -8.22 0.63 20.72
C GLU A 131 -7.37 1.85 20.32
N ALA A 132 -6.28 2.12 21.06
CA ALA A 132 -5.34 3.19 20.71
C ALA A 132 -4.65 2.94 19.35
N ARG A 133 -4.24 1.69 19.07
CA ARG A 133 -3.62 1.32 17.78
C ARG A 133 -4.60 1.41 16.62
N ILE A 134 -5.85 1.02 16.81
CA ILE A 134 -6.91 1.14 15.81
C ILE A 134 -7.17 2.62 15.51
N THR A 135 -7.37 3.42 16.56
CA THR A 135 -7.57 4.87 16.44
C THR A 135 -6.41 5.55 15.72
N ALA A 136 -5.17 5.13 15.97
CA ALA A 136 -3.98 5.65 15.29
C ALA A 136 -3.92 5.26 13.80
N LEU A 137 -4.42 4.07 13.44
CA LEU A 137 -4.48 3.62 12.05
C LEU A 137 -5.61 4.30 11.28
N GLU A 138 -6.78 4.46 11.90
CA GLU A 138 -7.94 5.14 11.31
C GLU A 138 -7.69 6.64 11.10
N ASN A 139 -6.99 7.29 12.03
CA ASN A 139 -6.60 8.69 11.91
C ASN A 139 -5.29 8.91 11.16
N ARG A 140 -4.69 7.85 10.60
CA ARG A 140 -3.46 8.01 9.83
C ARG A 140 -3.81 8.81 8.58
N PRO A 141 -3.26 10.04 8.41
CA PRO A 141 -3.54 10.83 7.22
C PRO A 141 -3.13 10.04 5.99
N SER A 142 -3.93 10.13 4.93
CA SER A 142 -3.58 9.57 3.64
C SER A 142 -2.15 10.02 3.29
N PRO A 143 -1.26 9.11 2.83
CA PRO A 143 0.09 9.50 2.42
C PRO A 143 0.08 10.43 1.20
N ILE A 144 -1.10 10.65 0.61
CA ILE A 144 -1.33 11.46 -0.56
C ILE A 144 -1.78 12.85 -0.10
N PRO A 145 -0.99 13.91 -0.35
CA PRO A 145 -1.40 15.28 -0.04
C PRO A 145 -2.61 15.71 -0.87
N VAL A 146 -3.52 16.45 -0.26
CA VAL A 146 -4.64 17.11 -0.96
C VAL A 146 -4.07 18.06 -2.02
N GLY A 147 -4.63 18.02 -3.23
CA GLY A 147 -4.16 18.77 -4.41
C GLY A 147 -3.14 18.01 -5.28
N MET A 148 -2.72 16.80 -4.89
CA MET A 148 -1.84 16.00 -5.75
C MET A 148 -2.56 15.56 -7.03
N ILE A 149 -1.96 15.84 -8.18
CA ILE A 149 -2.45 15.40 -9.50
C ILE A 149 -1.73 14.12 -9.93
N ALA A 150 -2.49 13.12 -10.37
CA ALA A 150 -1.96 11.85 -10.86
C ALA A 150 -2.50 11.50 -12.26
N ILE A 151 -1.73 10.71 -13.00
CA ILE A 151 -2.13 10.15 -14.29
C ILE A 151 -3.06 8.95 -14.06
N TRP A 152 -4.24 9.01 -14.65
CA TRP A 152 -5.25 7.95 -14.61
C TRP A 152 -5.48 7.35 -16.00
N ASN A 153 -4.76 6.27 -16.30
CA ASN A 153 -4.85 5.55 -17.57
C ASN A 153 -5.91 4.43 -17.51
N LYS A 154 -7.16 4.79 -17.20
CA LYS A 154 -8.31 3.89 -17.24
C LYS A 154 -9.42 4.45 -18.14
N PRO A 155 -10.21 3.58 -18.79
CA PRO A 155 -11.29 3.99 -19.66
C PRO A 155 -12.44 4.67 -18.88
N ALA A 156 -13.33 5.34 -19.62
CA ALA A 156 -14.35 6.21 -19.05
C ALA A 156 -15.36 5.54 -18.12
N ASN A 157 -15.55 4.24 -18.31
CA ASN A 157 -16.45 3.38 -17.56
C ASN A 157 -15.86 2.93 -16.20
N VAL A 158 -14.57 3.13 -15.95
CA VAL A 158 -13.98 2.84 -14.65
C VAL A 158 -14.15 4.08 -13.75
N PRO A 159 -14.85 3.97 -12.62
CA PRO A 159 -15.04 5.10 -11.71
C PRO A 159 -13.69 5.58 -11.14
N ILE A 160 -13.63 6.87 -10.84
CA ILE A 160 -12.47 7.47 -10.18
C ILE A 160 -12.40 6.94 -8.73
N PRO A 161 -11.20 6.64 -8.20
CA PRO A 161 -11.07 6.15 -6.82
C PRO A 161 -11.65 7.11 -5.78
N THR A 162 -12.14 6.59 -4.66
CA THR A 162 -12.63 7.41 -3.54
C THR A 162 -11.55 8.39 -3.06
N GLY A 163 -11.96 9.62 -2.74
CA GLY A 163 -11.07 10.71 -2.35
C GLY A 163 -10.40 11.41 -3.54
N TRP A 164 -10.70 11.01 -4.78
CA TRP A 164 -10.19 11.65 -6.00
C TRP A 164 -11.32 12.21 -6.86
N GLN A 165 -11.01 13.24 -7.65
CA GLN A 165 -11.89 13.77 -8.70
C GLN A 165 -11.13 13.99 -10.00
N GLU A 166 -11.85 14.22 -11.10
CA GLU A 166 -11.22 14.53 -12.38
C GLU A 166 -10.60 15.93 -12.34
N CYS A 167 -9.31 16.06 -12.69
CA CYS A 167 -8.65 17.35 -12.79
C CYS A 167 -9.06 18.02 -14.10
N THR A 168 -10.00 18.97 -14.03
CA THR A 168 -10.56 19.64 -15.21
C THR A 168 -9.59 20.61 -15.88
N ASP A 169 -8.68 21.18 -15.11
CA ASP A 169 -7.76 22.22 -15.59
C ASP A 169 -6.75 21.68 -16.62
N LEU A 170 -6.42 20.40 -16.55
CA LEU A 170 -5.50 19.75 -17.49
C LEU A 170 -6.20 19.11 -18.70
N LYS A 171 -7.52 19.26 -18.87
CA LYS A 171 -8.22 18.70 -20.04
C LYS A 171 -7.71 19.29 -21.35
N GLY A 172 -7.12 18.45 -22.18
CA GLY A 172 -6.57 18.84 -23.48
C GLY A 172 -5.31 19.70 -23.40
N ARG A 173 -4.65 19.76 -22.23
CA ARG A 173 -3.41 20.50 -21.99
C ARG A 173 -2.29 19.52 -21.61
N VAL A 174 -1.07 19.90 -21.93
CA VAL A 174 0.13 19.21 -21.47
C VAL A 174 0.70 20.02 -20.31
N PRO A 175 0.92 19.43 -19.12
CA PRO A 175 1.49 20.16 -17.99
C PRO A 175 2.95 20.52 -18.27
N VAL A 176 3.33 21.73 -17.89
CA VAL A 176 4.71 22.24 -17.92
C VAL A 176 5.09 22.60 -16.48
N GLY A 177 6.35 22.38 -16.11
CA GLY A 177 6.84 22.75 -14.78
C GLY A 177 6.78 24.27 -14.60
N CYS A 178 6.37 24.70 -13.41
CA CYS A 178 6.47 26.11 -13.04
C CYS A 178 7.95 26.50 -12.97
N ASP A 179 8.32 27.59 -13.61
CA ASP A 179 9.67 28.16 -13.60
C ASP A 179 9.53 29.67 -13.35
N ASP A 180 9.91 30.11 -12.15
CA ASP A 180 9.78 31.50 -11.71
C ASP A 180 10.70 32.47 -12.43
N SER A 181 11.64 31.96 -13.23
CA SER A 181 12.54 32.75 -14.06
C SER A 181 12.06 32.93 -15.50
N ASP A 182 11.01 32.19 -15.91
CA ASP A 182 10.42 32.25 -17.25
C ASP A 182 9.05 32.92 -17.22
N ASN A 183 8.92 34.05 -17.93
CA ASN A 183 7.66 34.80 -18.00
C ASN A 183 6.48 33.97 -18.52
N ASP A 184 6.72 32.95 -19.34
CA ASP A 184 5.66 32.08 -19.87
C ASP A 184 5.22 31.03 -18.83
N PHE A 185 6.08 30.69 -17.85
CA PHE A 185 5.87 29.60 -16.88
C PHE A 185 5.96 30.05 -15.40
N GLU A 186 6.00 31.35 -15.13
CA GLU A 186 6.26 31.94 -13.80
C GLU A 186 5.22 31.64 -12.71
N PHE A 187 3.98 31.29 -13.08
CA PHE A 187 2.92 30.99 -12.10
C PHE A 187 2.12 29.75 -12.49
N VAL A 188 1.78 28.95 -11.47
CA VAL A 188 0.85 27.83 -11.61
C VAL A 188 -0.50 28.33 -12.13
N GLY A 189 -1.01 27.66 -13.16
CA GLY A 189 -2.29 28.01 -13.80
C GLY A 189 -2.16 28.92 -15.02
N LYS A 190 -0.95 29.44 -15.34
CA LYS A 190 -0.72 30.04 -16.66
C LYS A 190 -0.98 29.01 -17.77
N ILE A 191 -1.57 29.50 -18.85
CA ILE A 191 -1.92 28.69 -20.01
C ILE A 191 -1.32 29.31 -21.27
N GLY A 192 -0.98 28.46 -22.24
CA GLY A 192 -0.48 28.88 -23.54
C GLY A 192 -0.50 27.72 -24.54
N GLY A 193 0.09 27.97 -25.71
CA GLY A 193 0.21 27.01 -26.80
C GLY A 193 -1.01 26.93 -27.72
N GLU A 194 -0.77 26.42 -28.92
CA GLU A 194 -1.76 26.31 -29.99
C GLU A 194 -1.71 24.93 -30.65
N LYS A 195 -2.87 24.37 -31.01
CA LYS A 195 -2.95 23.06 -31.68
C LYS A 195 -2.47 23.11 -33.14
N ARG A 196 -2.60 24.26 -33.78
CA ARG A 196 -2.27 24.46 -35.19
C ARG A 196 -1.66 25.85 -35.38
N GLN A 197 -0.67 25.96 -36.26
CA GLN A 197 -0.03 27.21 -36.62
C GLN A 197 -0.28 27.50 -38.11
N THR A 198 -0.57 28.76 -38.44
CA THR A 198 -0.58 29.26 -39.82
C THR A 198 0.61 30.18 -39.99
N LEU A 199 1.47 29.90 -40.97
CA LEU A 199 2.67 30.70 -41.18
C LEU A 199 2.33 32.14 -41.56
N VAL A 200 2.96 33.10 -40.88
CA VAL A 200 2.88 34.53 -41.20
C VAL A 200 4.12 34.99 -41.96
N GLN A 201 4.05 36.16 -42.60
CA GLN A 201 5.16 36.69 -43.40
C GLN A 201 6.48 36.83 -42.61
N ALA A 202 6.41 37.14 -41.31
CA ALA A 202 7.58 37.26 -40.44
C ALA A 202 8.29 35.92 -40.17
N GLU A 203 7.61 34.79 -40.37
CA GLU A 203 8.15 33.44 -40.17
C GLU A 203 8.74 32.86 -41.47
N LEU A 204 8.59 33.55 -42.60
CA LEU A 204 9.17 33.11 -43.87
C LEU A 204 10.70 33.30 -43.86
N PRO A 205 11.45 32.37 -44.47
CA PRO A 205 12.88 32.57 -44.64
C PRO A 205 13.13 33.82 -45.50
N ASN A 206 14.23 34.52 -45.23
CA ASN A 206 14.64 35.69 -45.99
C ASN A 206 15.11 35.28 -47.40
N ILE A 207 14.17 35.07 -48.31
CA ILE A 207 14.40 34.65 -49.69
C ILE A 207 14.11 35.77 -50.66
N ARG A 208 14.93 35.86 -51.71
CA ARG A 208 14.71 36.78 -52.84
C ARG A 208 14.35 35.96 -54.07
N LEU A 209 13.12 36.12 -54.54
CA LEU A 209 12.69 35.51 -55.80
C LEU A 209 12.98 36.49 -56.95
N LYS A 210 13.65 35.99 -57.98
CA LYS A 210 13.83 36.71 -59.25
C LYS A 210 12.88 36.10 -60.26
N THR A 211 11.96 36.88 -60.81
CA THR A 211 11.15 36.49 -61.97
C THR A 211 11.56 37.30 -63.18
N PHE A 212 11.72 36.64 -64.32
CA PHE A 212 11.91 37.30 -65.61
C PHE A 212 11.31 36.43 -66.70
N ARG A 213 10.74 37.08 -67.72
CA ARG A 213 10.42 36.45 -69.00
C ARG A 213 11.20 37.19 -70.08
N ASN A 214 11.79 36.45 -71.00
CA ASN A 214 12.37 37.06 -72.20
C ASN A 214 11.22 37.56 -73.09
N LEU A 215 10.85 38.83 -72.95
CA LEU A 215 9.99 39.50 -73.92
C LEU A 215 10.91 40.09 -75.00
N GLN A 216 10.79 39.58 -76.22
CA GLN A 216 11.26 40.29 -77.40
C GLN A 216 10.27 41.42 -77.67
N VAL A 217 10.65 42.66 -77.38
CA VAL A 217 9.84 43.82 -77.72
C VAL A 217 10.21 44.25 -79.14
N PRO A 218 9.26 44.49 -80.06
CA PRO A 218 9.57 45.04 -81.38
C PRO A 218 10.32 46.38 -81.21
N GLY A 219 11.56 46.46 -81.69
CA GLY A 219 12.35 47.68 -81.58
C GLY A 219 11.74 48.79 -82.44
N TYR A 220 11.51 49.97 -81.87
CA TYR A 220 11.18 51.17 -82.65
C TYR A 220 12.47 51.97 -82.90
N GLY A 221 13.00 51.87 -84.13
CA GLY A 221 14.22 52.56 -84.55
C GLY A 221 14.81 51.95 -85.84
N PRO A 222 15.77 52.61 -86.52
CA PRO A 222 16.16 52.33 -87.91
C PRO A 222 16.82 50.97 -88.21
N GLY A 223 16.91 50.08 -87.21
CA GLY A 223 17.51 48.74 -87.32
C GLY A 223 16.67 47.67 -86.62
N GLY A 224 15.36 47.65 -86.92
CA GLY A 224 14.30 46.87 -86.25
C GLY A 224 14.55 45.38 -86.07
N GLY A 225 15.38 45.02 -85.09
CA GLY A 225 15.47 43.70 -84.49
C GLY A 225 14.86 43.71 -83.07
N PRO A 226 14.44 42.54 -82.55
CA PRO A 226 13.89 42.42 -81.21
C PRO A 226 14.96 42.76 -80.15
N ASN A 227 14.66 43.68 -79.24
CA ASN A 227 15.50 43.96 -78.08
C ASN A 227 15.11 43.04 -76.92
N ALA A 228 16.10 42.53 -76.18
CA ALA A 228 15.84 41.82 -74.92
C ALA A 228 15.31 42.80 -73.86
N ALA A 229 14.18 42.48 -73.22
CA ALA A 229 13.59 43.29 -72.15
C ALA A 229 14.47 43.40 -70.89
N VAL A 230 15.49 42.55 -70.77
CA VAL A 230 16.49 42.56 -69.69
C VAL A 230 17.87 42.45 -70.31
N GLN A 231 18.74 43.42 -70.03
CA GLN A 231 20.13 43.43 -70.48
C GLN A 231 21.09 43.35 -69.30
N VAL A 232 22.18 42.60 -69.48
CA VAL A 232 23.29 42.56 -68.53
C VAL A 232 24.30 43.61 -68.97
N ALA A 233 24.52 44.65 -68.16
CA ALA A 233 25.58 45.62 -68.43
C ALA A 233 26.96 44.96 -68.25
N ASN A 234 27.90 45.24 -69.17
CA ASN A 234 29.27 44.77 -69.05
C ASN A 234 29.94 45.46 -67.85
N GLY A 235 30.17 44.70 -66.76
CA GLY A 235 30.92 45.18 -65.61
C GLY A 235 30.25 45.04 -64.24
N GLY A 236 29.85 43.82 -63.86
CA GLY A 236 29.89 43.36 -62.46
C GLY A 236 28.75 43.81 -61.52
N LYS A 237 28.18 42.78 -60.86
CA LYS A 237 27.11 42.76 -59.85
C LYS A 237 25.71 43.04 -60.39
N GLU A 238 24.86 42.01 -60.27
CA GLU A 238 23.39 41.90 -60.31
C GLU A 238 22.51 43.12 -60.68
N ASN A 239 22.93 43.98 -61.58
CA ASN A 239 22.18 45.15 -62.01
C ASN A 239 21.39 44.78 -63.26
N TYR A 240 20.21 44.19 -63.03
CA TYR A 240 19.20 44.04 -64.05
C TYR A 240 18.35 45.32 -64.06
N TYR A 241 18.33 46.05 -65.18
CA TYR A 241 17.41 47.16 -65.38
C TYR A 241 16.28 46.70 -66.29
N ILE A 242 15.04 46.87 -65.83
CA ILE A 242 13.87 46.72 -66.70
C ILE A 242 13.69 48.06 -67.40
N THR A 243 13.81 48.07 -68.73
CA THR A 243 13.69 49.30 -69.52
C THR A 243 12.24 49.46 -70.01
N GLY A 244 11.65 50.62 -69.76
CA GLY A 244 10.35 51.01 -70.31
C GLY A 244 10.50 52.37 -71.00
N THR A 245 9.93 52.53 -72.19
CA THR A 245 10.02 53.82 -72.90
C THR A 245 9.00 54.83 -72.41
N TRP A 246 7.80 54.40 -71.96
CA TRP A 246 6.70 55.31 -71.56
C TRP A 246 5.69 54.76 -70.53
N GLN A 247 5.86 53.56 -69.96
CA GLN A 247 4.96 52.93 -68.97
C GLN A 247 5.75 52.09 -67.95
N GLU A 248 5.17 51.87 -66.76
CA GLU A 248 5.70 50.95 -65.75
C GLU A 248 5.86 49.53 -66.33
N PRO A 249 6.93 48.80 -66.01
CA PRO A 249 7.13 47.46 -66.53
C PRO A 249 6.13 46.44 -65.98
N ASP A 250 5.54 45.64 -66.87
CA ASP A 250 4.66 44.52 -66.51
C ASP A 250 5.43 43.43 -65.75
N VAL A 251 5.28 43.40 -64.42
CA VAL A 251 5.77 42.33 -63.55
C VAL A 251 4.62 41.37 -63.20
N TYR A 252 4.80 40.08 -63.45
CA TYR A 252 3.81 39.05 -63.13
C TYR A 252 4.05 38.48 -61.72
N GLN A 253 2.97 38.21 -61.00
CA GLN A 253 3.03 37.50 -59.71
C GLN A 253 3.56 36.07 -59.93
N THR A 254 4.44 35.61 -59.04
CA THR A 254 4.78 34.18 -58.96
C THR A 254 3.54 33.39 -58.55
N SER A 255 3.50 32.10 -58.92
CA SER A 255 2.59 31.18 -58.25
C SER A 255 2.77 31.24 -56.72
N PRO A 256 1.71 31.03 -55.92
CA PRO A 256 1.82 30.99 -54.46
C PRO A 256 2.89 29.96 -54.03
N LEU A 257 3.78 30.37 -53.13
CA LEU A 257 4.84 29.49 -52.60
C LEU A 257 4.33 28.44 -51.61
N GLY A 258 3.09 28.59 -51.15
CA GLY A 258 2.42 27.67 -50.24
C GLY A 258 0.91 27.87 -50.30
N SER A 259 0.19 26.93 -49.70
CA SER A 259 -1.28 26.97 -49.64
C SER A 259 -1.82 27.97 -48.61
N GLY A 260 -0.96 28.47 -47.71
CA GLY A 260 -1.38 29.25 -46.53
C GLY A 260 -2.19 28.42 -45.52
N ALA A 261 -2.27 27.10 -45.69
CA ALA A 261 -3.01 26.25 -44.78
C ALA A 261 -2.28 26.10 -43.45
N SER A 262 -3.04 26.12 -42.35
CA SER A 262 -2.49 25.78 -41.03
C SER A 262 -1.92 24.36 -41.02
N HIS A 263 -0.89 24.12 -40.21
CA HIS A 263 -0.33 22.79 -39.98
C HIS A 263 -0.49 22.35 -38.52
N ASN A 264 -0.36 21.06 -38.27
CA ASN A 264 -0.39 20.51 -36.92
C ASN A 264 0.83 21.00 -36.10
N ASN A 265 0.58 21.44 -34.87
CA ASN A 265 1.62 21.80 -33.90
C ASN A 265 1.68 20.81 -32.71
N LEU A 266 0.88 19.74 -32.75
CA LEU A 266 0.90 18.70 -31.72
C LEU A 266 1.99 17.68 -32.00
N GLN A 267 2.89 17.48 -31.02
CA GLN A 267 3.80 16.34 -30.97
C GLN A 267 2.99 15.03 -30.84
N PRO A 268 3.54 13.85 -31.16
CA PRO A 268 2.85 12.58 -30.90
C PRO A 268 2.41 12.46 -29.44
N TYR A 269 1.12 12.18 -29.20
CA TYR A 269 0.53 12.13 -27.86
C TYR A 269 -0.39 10.92 -27.66
N ARG A 270 -0.64 10.59 -26.39
CA ARG A 270 -1.67 9.64 -25.96
C ARG A 270 -2.64 10.34 -25.01
N VAL A 271 -3.93 10.20 -25.28
CA VAL A 271 -4.97 10.76 -24.41
C VAL A 271 -5.10 9.90 -23.15
N ILE A 272 -4.93 10.54 -22.00
CA ILE A 272 -5.07 9.98 -20.65
C ILE A 272 -5.86 10.99 -19.79
N ARG A 273 -6.41 10.53 -18.67
CA ARG A 273 -7.07 11.42 -17.71
C ARG A 273 -6.09 11.85 -16.63
N PHE A 274 -6.27 13.07 -16.13
CA PHE A 274 -5.66 13.52 -14.89
C PHE A 274 -6.73 13.51 -13.79
N ILE A 275 -6.34 13.06 -12.60
CA ILE A 275 -7.19 13.08 -11.40
C ILE A 275 -6.46 13.80 -10.28
N GLU A 276 -7.20 14.45 -9.39
CA GLU A 276 -6.65 15.16 -8.23
C GLU A 276 -7.23 14.63 -6.92
N TYR A 277 -6.39 14.53 -5.89
CA TYR A 277 -6.80 14.05 -4.57
C TYR A 277 -7.42 15.18 -3.75
N VAL A 278 -8.62 14.96 -3.23
CA VAL A 278 -9.42 15.97 -2.50
C VAL A 278 -9.67 15.64 -1.03
N GLY A 279 -9.30 14.43 -0.58
CA GLY A 279 -9.54 13.95 0.79
C GLY A 279 -10.45 12.74 0.81
#